data_AF-A0A941N0X2-F1
#
_entry.id   AF-A0A941N0X2-F1
#
_cell.length_a   1.000
_cell.length_b   1.000
_cell.length_c   1.000
_cell.angle_alpha   90.00
_cell.angle_beta   90.00
_cell.angle_gamma   90.00
#
_symmetry.space_group_name_H-M   'P 1'
#
loop_
_entity.id
_entity.type
_entity.pdbx_description
1 polymer ?
#
loop_
_entity_poly.entity_id
_entity_poly.type
_entity_poly.pdbx_seq_one_letter_code
_entity_poly.pdbx_strand_id
1 'polypeptide(L)'
;MHFLPDVWVECDACHGKRFNAETLAVKYKGQSIADVLEMSIGQAHELFQNIPAIRAILATLCAVGLDYLTLGQSAATLSGGEAQRVKLAAELARPQTGKTLYILDEPTTGLHFDDIRKLLKVLHSLVELGNTVVVVEHNLDVIKTADWVVDLGPEAGVHGGWIVAAGTPEDIVAQAQAYSRKSSSRRGGTTGVPAGVDECPNLRSYTGELLAPVLETGRREKVEVFDARAVAKKQAGDLDLRRLGAEAQMPWQVDGRRWHTADRVGHNGRPCRWEGGALQFVVELLEAESGFAAIDWNDRSVVELTGSGNPTTWFMHALTGDEWLLTLRFRVGRNTFSEETLSRQLAIRPLDDLDELPVYGRGERVRVKNLKGPWQEVTITVHWLKEIDTPEFRTFIRRAVQAYRQRNETQPLDLEDLTPWKVLGKKWHLSRKGFPSGKRIDWELEVLEKLTSLLEQAQPQARFDWSGKQVVHVYLDGSESPWVTIQTKRRSAVDVSFFGPAGRFALGKIASLGRDREILSVSAEVEQIRFRLDEMAQVADAAFARFLREHARQ
;
A
#
# COMPACT_ATOMS: atom_id res chain seq x y z
N MET A 1 -34.42 -9.43 27.86
CA MET A 1 -33.06 -8.90 28.12
C MET A 1 -32.19 -10.07 28.50
N HIS A 2 -31.24 -10.46 27.64
CA HIS A 2 -30.30 -11.52 27.98
C HIS A 2 -29.27 -10.94 28.96
N PHE A 3 -29.29 -11.42 30.20
CA PHE A 3 -28.43 -11.01 31.32
C PHE A 3 -27.10 -11.79 31.39
N LEU A 4 -26.83 -12.63 30.38
CA LEU A 4 -25.62 -13.44 30.34
C LEU A 4 -24.57 -12.78 29.44
N PRO A 5 -23.28 -12.94 29.77
CA PRO A 5 -22.21 -12.50 28.88
C PRO A 5 -22.26 -13.24 27.54
N ASP A 6 -21.76 -12.59 26.50
CA ASP A 6 -21.70 -13.18 25.16
C ASP A 6 -20.90 -14.48 25.15
N VAL A 7 -21.39 -15.48 24.42
CA VAL A 7 -20.73 -16.78 24.24
C VAL A 7 -20.24 -16.89 22.80
N TRP A 8 -18.97 -17.26 22.65
CA TRP A 8 -18.37 -17.48 21.34
C TRP A 8 -18.64 -18.93 20.90
N VAL A 9 -19.24 -19.09 19.72
CA VAL A 9 -19.51 -20.39 19.11
C VAL A 9 -18.59 -20.57 17.91
N GLU A 10 -18.10 -21.80 17.70
CA GLU A 10 -17.27 -22.14 16.57
C GLU A 10 -18.03 -21.96 15.25
N CYS A 11 -17.33 -21.46 14.22
CA CYS A 11 -17.93 -21.26 12.90
C CYS A 11 -18.00 -22.60 12.14
N ASP A 12 -19.21 -23.02 11.75
CA ASP A 12 -19.44 -24.26 10.99
C ASP A 12 -18.78 -24.29 9.60
N ALA A 13 -18.45 -23.13 9.02
CA ALA A 13 -17.89 -23.05 7.68
C ALA A 13 -16.36 -23.22 7.64
N CYS A 14 -15.65 -22.71 8.65
CA CYS A 14 -14.19 -22.76 8.71
C CYS A 14 -13.63 -23.55 9.89
N HIS A 15 -14.50 -24.04 10.78
CA HIS A 15 -14.13 -24.81 11.98
C HIS A 15 -13.01 -24.12 12.78
N GLY A 16 -13.23 -22.84 13.09
CA GLY A 16 -12.28 -22.02 13.86
C GLY A 16 -11.02 -21.56 13.12
N LYS A 17 -10.74 -22.06 11.89
CA LYS A 17 -9.51 -21.77 11.15
C LYS A 17 -9.39 -20.35 10.59
N ARG A 18 -10.49 -19.58 10.57
CA ARG A 18 -10.55 -18.15 10.13
C ARG A 18 -10.30 -17.89 8.64
N PHE A 19 -9.95 -18.91 7.85
CA PHE A 19 -9.63 -18.80 6.43
C PHE A 19 -10.42 -19.82 5.59
N ASN A 20 -10.56 -19.54 4.29
CA ASN A 20 -11.16 -20.47 3.32
C ASN A 20 -10.17 -21.58 2.91
N ALA A 21 -10.69 -22.63 2.26
CA ALA A 21 -9.92 -23.82 1.90
C ALA A 21 -8.75 -23.50 0.95
N GLU A 22 -8.92 -22.56 0.03
CA GLU A 22 -7.89 -22.15 -0.92
C GLU A 22 -6.70 -21.48 -0.23
N THR A 23 -6.95 -20.65 0.78
CA THR A 23 -5.88 -20.03 1.58
C THR A 23 -5.14 -21.07 2.41
N LEU A 24 -5.84 -22.06 2.97
CA LEU A 24 -5.26 -23.13 3.79
C LEU A 24 -4.43 -24.14 2.98
N ALA A 25 -4.63 -24.21 1.66
CA ALA A 25 -3.83 -25.06 0.78
C ALA A 25 -2.38 -24.55 0.64
N VAL A 26 -2.14 -23.26 0.86
CA VAL A 26 -0.80 -22.66 0.82
C VAL A 26 -0.06 -23.01 2.12
N LYS A 27 1.09 -23.67 1.98
CA LYS A 27 1.87 -24.17 3.12
C LYS A 27 3.31 -23.69 3.08
N TYR A 28 3.82 -23.29 4.25
CA TYR A 28 5.25 -23.04 4.49
C TYR A 28 5.80 -24.14 5.41
N LYS A 29 6.82 -24.87 4.94
CA LYS A 29 7.38 -26.04 5.66
C LYS A 29 6.30 -27.03 6.13
N GLY A 30 5.27 -27.24 5.30
CA GLY A 30 4.15 -28.15 5.59
C GLY A 30 3.02 -27.56 6.46
N GLN A 31 3.16 -26.30 6.92
CA GLN A 31 2.20 -25.63 7.80
C GLN A 31 1.42 -24.55 7.05
N SER A 32 0.10 -24.56 7.17
CA SER A 32 -0.77 -23.48 6.68
C SER A 32 -0.76 -22.27 7.63
N ILE A 33 -1.36 -21.15 7.21
CA ILE A 33 -1.48 -19.96 8.07
C ILE A 33 -2.29 -20.24 9.35
N ALA A 34 -3.31 -21.10 9.29
CA ALA A 34 -4.07 -21.47 10.48
C ALA A 34 -3.22 -22.31 11.44
N ASP A 35 -2.47 -23.28 10.92
CA ASP A 35 -1.59 -24.13 11.74
C ASP A 35 -0.55 -23.27 12.47
N VAL A 36 0.04 -22.29 11.77
CA VAL A 36 1.00 -21.34 12.38
C VAL A 36 0.36 -20.49 13.48
N LEU A 37 -0.89 -20.07 13.32
CA LEU A 37 -1.60 -19.31 14.36
C LEU A 37 -1.97 -20.16 15.57
N GLU A 38 -2.11 -21.47 15.41
CA GLU A 38 -2.38 -22.41 16.51
C GLU A 38 -1.10 -22.83 17.25
N MET A 39 0.08 -22.67 16.64
CA MET A 39 1.36 -22.93 17.28
C MET A 39 1.63 -22.00 18.47
N SER A 40 2.37 -22.53 19.45
CA SER A 40 2.93 -21.69 20.50
C SER A 40 3.97 -20.72 19.94
N ILE A 41 4.17 -19.58 20.60
CA ILE A 41 5.19 -18.60 20.22
C ILE A 41 6.58 -19.25 20.17
N GLY A 42 6.88 -20.17 21.08
CA GLY A 42 8.14 -20.94 21.07
C GLY A 42 8.30 -21.81 19.82
N GLN A 43 7.26 -22.56 19.44
CA GLN A 43 7.27 -23.38 18.22
C GLN A 43 7.40 -22.52 16.96
N ALA A 44 6.67 -21.40 16.92
CA ALA A 44 6.76 -20.47 15.80
C ALA A 44 8.17 -19.83 15.70
N HIS A 45 8.82 -19.56 16.83
CA HIS A 45 10.19 -19.05 16.86
C HIS A 45 11.17 -20.03 16.20
N GLU A 46 11.03 -21.33 16.44
CA GLU A 46 11.82 -22.37 15.78
C GLU A 46 11.52 -22.47 14.27
N LEU A 47 10.23 -22.39 13.90
CA LEU A 47 9.80 -22.49 12.50
C LEU A 47 10.37 -21.34 11.64
N PHE A 48 10.37 -20.12 12.19
CA PHE A 48 10.79 -18.88 11.55
C PHE A 48 12.20 -18.41 11.94
N GLN A 49 13.01 -19.30 12.52
CA GLN A 49 14.39 -18.99 12.91
C GLN A 49 15.25 -18.46 11.76
N ASN A 50 14.91 -18.78 10.50
CA ASN A 50 15.60 -18.35 9.29
C ASN A 50 15.05 -17.04 8.70
N ILE A 51 14.13 -16.36 9.38
CA ILE A 51 13.54 -15.08 8.93
C ILE A 51 13.81 -14.01 10.00
N PRO A 52 14.85 -13.17 9.84
CA PRO A 52 15.34 -12.27 10.88
C PRO A 52 14.29 -11.32 11.47
N ALA A 53 13.45 -10.76 10.60
CA ALA A 53 12.41 -9.82 11.02
C ALA A 53 11.36 -10.46 11.93
N ILE A 54 11.02 -11.74 11.68
CA ILE A 54 10.06 -12.50 12.49
C ILE A 54 10.76 -13.07 13.73
N ARG A 55 11.96 -13.65 13.55
CA ARG A 55 12.80 -14.19 14.63
C ARG A 55 12.95 -13.19 15.78
N ALA A 56 13.30 -11.94 15.48
CA ALA A 56 13.51 -10.92 16.50
C ALA A 56 12.26 -10.66 17.37
N ILE A 57 11.08 -10.59 16.74
CA ILE A 57 9.81 -10.35 17.43
C ILE A 57 9.45 -11.55 18.32
N LEU A 58 9.53 -12.77 17.75
CA LEU A 58 9.18 -13.99 18.49
C LEU A 58 10.16 -14.27 19.63
N ALA A 59 11.46 -14.03 19.43
CA ALA A 59 12.46 -14.15 20.48
C ALA A 59 12.21 -13.16 21.63
N THR A 60 11.77 -11.94 21.30
CA THR A 60 11.39 -10.94 22.31
C THR A 60 10.20 -11.41 23.13
N LEU A 61 9.18 -12.00 22.49
CA LEU A 61 8.02 -12.60 23.17
C LEU A 61 8.43 -13.82 24.04
N CYS A 62 9.38 -14.63 23.59
CA CYS A 62 9.93 -15.71 24.41
C CYS A 62 10.71 -15.17 25.61
N ALA A 63 11.48 -14.09 25.43
CA ALA A 63 12.28 -13.48 26.49
C ALA A 63 11.43 -12.88 27.63
N VAL A 64 10.24 -12.35 27.31
CA VAL A 64 9.27 -11.90 28.32
C VAL A 64 8.49 -13.07 28.96
N GLY A 65 8.70 -14.31 28.51
CA GLY A 65 8.10 -15.51 29.08
C GLY A 65 6.75 -15.91 28.51
N LEU A 66 6.42 -15.48 27.29
CA LEU A 66 5.14 -15.78 26.63
C LEU A 66 5.26 -16.92 25.59
N ASP A 67 6.32 -17.71 25.65
CA ASP A 67 6.62 -18.80 24.71
C ASP A 67 5.51 -19.88 24.65
N TYR A 68 4.73 -20.03 25.71
CA TYR A 68 3.63 -20.99 25.82
C TYR A 68 2.32 -20.53 25.15
N LEU A 69 2.13 -19.22 24.93
CA LEU A 69 0.91 -18.70 24.31
C LEU A 69 0.87 -19.05 22.83
N THR A 70 -0.33 -19.26 22.29
CA THR A 70 -0.51 -19.45 20.85
C THR A 70 -0.52 -18.11 20.13
N LEU A 71 0.06 -18.06 18.91
CA LEU A 71 0.14 -16.80 18.15
C LEU A 71 -1.23 -16.19 17.81
N GLY A 72 -2.22 -17.05 17.58
CA GLY A 72 -3.58 -16.69 17.21
C GLY A 72 -4.52 -16.52 18.39
N GLN A 73 -4.04 -16.60 19.64
CA GLN A 73 -4.88 -16.43 20.82
C GLN A 73 -5.59 -15.07 20.80
N SER A 74 -6.87 -15.08 21.14
CA SER A 74 -7.66 -13.85 21.18
C SER A 74 -7.15 -12.93 22.29
N ALA A 75 -6.97 -11.64 21.99
CA ALA A 75 -6.55 -10.67 22.99
C ALA A 75 -7.51 -10.58 24.19
N ALA A 76 -8.80 -10.87 23.98
CA ALA A 76 -9.82 -10.87 25.03
C ALA A 76 -9.69 -12.04 26.02
N THR A 77 -8.95 -13.10 25.67
CA THR A 77 -8.74 -14.26 26.55
C THR A 77 -7.39 -14.23 27.26
N LEU A 78 -6.58 -13.18 27.04
CA LEU A 78 -5.34 -12.98 27.78
C LEU A 78 -5.64 -12.50 29.20
N SER A 79 -4.90 -13.03 30.17
CA SER A 79 -4.86 -12.46 31.51
C SER A 79 -4.25 -11.05 31.50
N GLY A 80 -4.52 -10.26 32.55
CA GLY A 80 -3.93 -8.91 32.67
C GLY A 80 -2.41 -8.91 32.58
N GLY A 81 -1.75 -9.87 33.26
CA GLY A 81 -0.29 -10.02 33.24
C GLY A 81 0.27 -10.47 31.88
N GLU A 82 -0.46 -11.28 31.12
CA GLU A 82 -0.08 -11.63 29.75
C GLU A 82 -0.21 -10.42 28.81
N ALA A 83 -1.34 -9.72 28.85
CA ALA A 83 -1.57 -8.52 28.04
C ALA A 83 -0.52 -7.44 28.31
N GLN A 84 -0.15 -7.26 29.58
CA GLN A 84 0.92 -6.36 29.97
C GLN A 84 2.28 -6.78 29.39
N ARG A 85 2.66 -8.06 29.52
CA ARG A 85 3.92 -8.57 28.95
C ARG A 85 3.97 -8.46 27.43
N VAL A 86 2.86 -8.66 26.71
CA VAL A 86 2.77 -8.42 25.26
C VAL A 86 3.06 -6.95 24.94
N LYS A 87 2.52 -6.02 25.73
CA LYS A 87 2.79 -4.58 25.58
C LYS A 87 4.26 -4.23 25.83
N LEU A 88 4.89 -4.81 26.85
CA LEU A 88 6.33 -4.63 27.10
C LEU A 88 7.19 -5.22 25.97
N ALA A 89 6.84 -6.41 25.46
CA ALA A 89 7.54 -7.03 24.34
C ALA A 89 7.51 -6.14 23.10
N ALA A 90 6.36 -5.52 22.81
CA ALA A 90 6.22 -4.58 21.71
C ALA A 90 7.16 -3.39 21.84
N GLU A 91 7.33 -2.83 23.05
CA GLU A 91 8.28 -1.74 23.30
C GLU A 91 9.74 -2.20 23.17
N LEU A 92 10.09 -3.38 23.69
CA LEU A 92 11.46 -3.92 23.57
C LEU A 92 11.86 -4.18 22.11
N ALA A 93 10.90 -4.53 21.24
CA ALA A 93 11.12 -4.75 19.81
C ALA A 93 11.33 -3.45 19.01
N ARG A 94 10.99 -2.27 19.55
CA ARG A 94 11.12 -1.00 18.82
C ARG A 94 12.58 -0.54 18.77
N PRO A 95 13.00 0.17 17.70
CA PRO A 95 14.30 0.82 17.66
C PRO A 95 14.42 1.84 18.79
N GLN A 96 15.26 1.54 19.78
CA GLN A 96 15.44 2.38 20.97
C GLN A 96 16.45 3.50 20.72
N THR A 97 16.11 4.71 21.18
CA THR A 97 16.97 5.91 21.17
C THR A 97 17.89 6.00 22.39
N GLY A 98 17.65 5.17 23.41
CA GLY A 98 18.34 5.23 24.71
C GLY A 98 17.98 6.48 25.51
N LYS A 99 16.85 7.12 25.22
CA LYS A 99 16.37 8.35 25.86
C LYS A 99 14.86 8.33 26.08
N THR A 100 14.31 7.14 26.34
CA THR A 100 12.89 6.94 26.60
C THR A 100 12.66 6.73 28.10
N LEU A 101 11.61 7.35 28.64
CA LEU A 101 11.14 7.13 30.01
C LEU A 101 9.93 6.19 30.00
N TYR A 102 10.07 5.03 30.63
CA TYR A 102 9.00 4.08 30.86
C TYR A 102 8.46 4.25 32.28
N ILE A 103 7.14 4.41 32.42
CA ILE A 103 6.46 4.47 33.72
C ILE A 103 5.51 3.28 33.82
N LEU A 104 5.69 2.44 34.83
CA LEU A 104 4.86 1.27 35.09
C LEU A 104 4.22 1.38 36.47
N ASP A 105 2.92 1.16 36.51
CA ASP A 105 2.12 1.17 37.74
C ASP A 105 1.79 -0.27 38.13
N GLU A 106 2.31 -0.71 39.28
CA GLU A 106 2.19 -2.05 39.87
C GLU A 106 2.26 -3.23 38.87
N PRO A 107 3.34 -3.34 38.09
CA PRO A 107 3.44 -4.34 37.03
C PRO A 107 3.54 -5.79 37.52
N THR A 108 3.70 -6.03 38.82
CA THR A 108 3.68 -7.39 39.39
C THR A 108 2.32 -7.86 39.87
N THR A 109 1.27 -7.04 39.75
CA THR A 109 -0.08 -7.39 40.19
C THR A 109 -0.56 -8.69 39.52
N GLY A 110 -0.80 -9.72 40.34
CA GLY A 110 -1.30 -11.01 39.87
C GLY A 110 -0.27 -11.89 39.16
N LEU A 111 1.03 -11.57 39.23
CA LEU A 111 2.10 -12.41 38.66
C LEU A 111 2.64 -13.42 39.68
N HIS A 112 2.98 -14.61 39.18
CA HIS A 112 3.73 -15.62 39.95
C HIS A 112 5.21 -15.20 40.09
N PHE A 113 5.92 -15.70 41.12
CA PHE A 113 7.32 -15.37 41.38
C PHE A 113 8.25 -15.60 40.18
N ASP A 114 8.01 -16.66 39.40
CA ASP A 114 8.78 -16.92 38.19
C ASP A 114 8.53 -15.91 37.08
N ASP A 115 7.30 -15.38 36.97
CA ASP A 115 6.97 -14.35 36.00
C ASP A 115 7.54 -12.99 36.40
N ILE A 116 7.61 -12.69 37.71
CA ILE A 116 8.30 -11.49 38.23
C ILE A 116 9.77 -11.52 37.80
N ARG A 117 10.45 -12.67 37.91
CA ARG A 117 11.85 -12.81 37.46
C ARG A 117 12.00 -12.50 35.97
N LYS A 118 11.09 -12.99 35.13
CA LYS A 118 11.08 -12.74 33.68
C LYS A 118 10.79 -11.26 33.37
N LEU A 119 9.85 -10.65 34.08
CA LEU A 119 9.54 -9.22 33.95
C LEU A 119 10.75 -8.36 34.32
N LEU A 120 11.41 -8.63 35.45
CA LEU A 120 12.60 -7.90 35.88
C LEU A 120 13.72 -7.99 34.83
N LYS A 121 13.95 -9.18 34.25
CA LYS A 121 14.90 -9.37 33.15
C LYS A 121 14.65 -8.39 31.99
N VAL A 122 13.38 -8.20 31.63
CA VAL A 122 12.96 -7.30 30.54
C VAL A 122 13.13 -5.84 30.92
N LEU A 123 12.73 -5.44 32.14
CA LEU A 123 12.89 -4.06 32.62
C LEU A 123 14.36 -3.66 32.67
N HIS A 124 15.23 -4.51 33.22
CA HIS A 124 16.68 -4.27 33.22
C HIS A 124 17.25 -4.22 31.80
N SER A 125 16.71 -5.01 30.86
CA SER A 125 17.12 -4.91 29.45
C SER A 125 16.80 -3.57 28.82
N LEU A 126 15.68 -2.93 29.20
CA LEU A 126 15.37 -1.57 28.75
C LEU A 126 16.37 -0.56 29.32
N VAL A 127 16.76 -0.71 30.59
CA VAL A 127 17.74 0.17 31.27
C VAL A 127 19.12 0.06 30.64
N GLU A 128 19.59 -1.16 30.35
CA GLU A 128 20.89 -1.41 29.71
C GLU A 128 20.97 -0.85 28.28
N LEU A 129 19.83 -0.67 27.61
CA LEU A 129 19.74 0.02 26.32
C LEU A 129 19.81 1.57 26.46
N GLY A 130 19.98 2.09 27.68
CA GLY A 130 20.10 3.50 28.01
C GLY A 130 18.80 4.18 28.41
N ASN A 131 17.67 3.46 28.45
CA ASN A 131 16.39 4.04 28.83
C ASN A 131 16.25 4.17 30.36
N THR A 132 15.29 4.96 30.80
CA THR A 132 14.92 5.07 32.23
C THR A 132 13.60 4.34 32.45
N VAL A 133 13.54 3.52 33.49
CA VAL A 133 12.33 2.82 33.90
C VAL A 133 11.98 3.26 35.33
N VAL A 134 10.78 3.80 35.51
CA VAL A 134 10.20 4.16 36.80
C VAL A 134 9.06 3.19 37.06
N VAL A 135 9.12 2.52 38.20
CA VAL A 135 8.13 1.53 38.61
C VAL A 135 7.52 1.95 39.94
N VAL A 136 6.20 1.98 40.02
CA VAL A 136 5.45 2.07 41.28
C VAL A 136 5.17 0.65 41.74
N GLU A 137 5.72 0.25 42.88
CA GLU A 137 5.62 -1.11 43.39
C GLU A 137 5.60 -1.17 44.91
N HIS A 138 4.98 -2.22 45.43
CA HIS A 138 5.02 -2.60 46.83
C HIS A 138 5.73 -3.95 47.03
N ASN A 139 6.02 -4.68 45.94
CA ASN A 139 6.69 -5.97 46.01
C ASN A 139 8.19 -5.84 46.32
N LEU A 140 8.62 -6.39 47.46
CA LEU A 140 10.01 -6.35 47.91
C LEU A 140 10.98 -7.04 46.95
N ASP A 141 10.53 -8.04 46.18
CA ASP A 141 11.37 -8.71 45.18
C ASP A 141 11.73 -7.81 44.01
N VAL A 142 10.92 -6.79 43.72
CA VAL A 142 11.21 -5.75 42.72
C VAL A 142 12.01 -4.61 43.33
N ILE A 143 11.61 -4.16 44.52
CA ILE A 143 12.26 -3.03 45.19
C ILE A 143 13.75 -3.33 45.45
N LYS A 144 14.07 -4.57 45.87
CA LYS A 144 15.46 -4.97 46.14
C LYS A 144 16.36 -4.95 44.91
N THR A 145 15.81 -5.05 43.70
CA THR A 145 16.58 -5.07 42.44
C THR A 145 16.75 -3.69 41.83
N ALA A 146 16.09 -2.66 42.38
CA ALA A 146 16.16 -1.30 41.86
C ALA A 146 17.57 -0.69 42.04
N ASP A 147 17.95 0.19 41.11
CA ASP A 147 19.16 1.01 41.24
C ASP A 147 18.96 2.18 42.22
N TRP A 148 17.72 2.69 42.28
CA TRP A 148 17.33 3.82 43.10
C TRP A 148 15.88 3.67 43.54
N VAL A 149 15.60 3.97 44.80
CA VAL A 149 14.27 3.93 45.41
C VAL A 149 13.95 5.31 45.95
N VAL A 150 12.70 5.75 45.73
CA VAL A 150 12.11 6.93 46.36
C VAL A 150 10.95 6.44 47.19
N ASP A 151 11.11 6.45 48.51
CA ASP A 151 10.10 5.99 49.45
C ASP A 151 9.20 7.15 49.86
N LEU A 152 7.88 6.95 49.77
CA LEU A 152 6.86 7.95 50.08
C LEU A 152 6.08 7.54 51.32
N GLY A 153 5.75 8.49 52.17
CA GLY A 153 5.02 8.23 53.40
C GLY A 153 5.10 9.39 54.40
N PRO A 154 5.29 9.11 55.71
CA PRO A 154 5.39 7.78 56.34
C PRO A 154 4.04 7.06 56.40
N GLU A 155 2.95 7.80 56.47
CA GLU A 155 1.58 7.27 56.52
C GLU A 155 0.84 7.55 55.20
N ALA A 156 -0.38 7.03 55.06
CA ALA A 156 -1.24 7.31 53.91
C ALA A 156 -2.11 8.57 54.13
N GLY A 157 -2.73 9.07 53.05
CA GLY A 157 -3.69 10.17 53.10
C GLY A 157 -3.07 11.50 53.57
N VAL A 158 -3.77 12.22 54.44
CA VAL A 158 -3.34 13.56 54.93
C VAL A 158 -2.04 13.53 55.76
N HIS A 159 -1.62 12.36 56.21
CA HIS A 159 -0.38 12.15 56.97
C HIS A 159 0.77 11.63 56.09
N GLY A 160 0.54 11.52 54.78
CA GLY A 160 1.52 11.11 53.78
C GLY A 160 1.97 12.24 52.86
N GLY A 161 2.53 11.85 51.71
CA GLY A 161 2.96 12.78 50.67
C GLY A 161 4.38 13.34 50.86
N TRP A 162 5.13 12.82 51.84
CA TRP A 162 6.53 13.19 52.07
C TRP A 162 7.46 12.15 51.47
N ILE A 163 8.62 12.62 50.99
CA ILE A 163 9.75 11.73 50.70
C ILE A 163 10.37 11.36 52.04
N VAL A 164 10.24 10.09 52.45
CA VAL A 164 10.77 9.60 53.74
C VAL A 164 12.22 9.18 53.62
N ALA A 165 12.58 8.62 52.47
CA ALA A 165 13.91 8.13 52.16
C ALA A 165 14.12 8.11 50.65
N ALA A 166 15.34 8.37 50.20
CA ALA A 166 15.73 8.24 48.80
C ALA A 166 17.19 7.79 48.71
N GLY A 167 17.47 6.84 47.83
CA GLY A 167 18.80 6.24 47.69
C GLY A 167 18.76 4.85 47.09
N THR A 168 19.87 4.13 47.22
CA THR A 168 19.91 2.68 46.92
C THR A 168 19.04 1.89 47.92
N PRO A 169 18.60 0.67 47.59
CA PRO A 169 17.92 -0.22 48.55
C PRO A 169 18.63 -0.30 49.92
N GLU A 170 19.95 -0.35 49.91
CA GLU A 170 20.80 -0.36 51.10
C GLU A 170 20.75 0.96 51.90
N ASP A 171 20.70 2.09 51.20
CA ASP A 171 20.54 3.42 51.84
C ASP A 171 19.18 3.54 52.53
N ILE A 172 18.10 3.05 51.91
CA ILE A 172 16.74 3.05 52.50
C ILE A 172 16.74 2.25 53.82
N VAL A 173 17.37 1.07 53.82
CA VAL A 173 17.52 0.25 55.03
C VAL A 173 18.34 0.97 56.10
N ALA A 174 19.47 1.58 55.73
CA ALA A 174 20.32 2.31 56.66
C ALA A 174 19.60 3.50 57.32
N GLN A 175 18.79 4.24 56.56
CA GLN A 175 17.98 5.35 57.06
C GLN A 175 16.88 4.85 58.02
N ALA A 176 16.19 3.76 57.69
CA ALA A 176 15.21 3.14 58.59
C ALA A 176 15.82 2.69 59.93
N GLN A 177 17.01 2.08 59.90
CA GLN A 177 17.74 1.69 61.11
C GLN A 177 18.17 2.92 61.94
N ALA A 178 18.62 4.00 61.28
CA ALA A 178 19.01 5.23 61.96
C ALA A 178 17.81 5.91 62.65
N TYR A 179 16.64 5.91 62.00
CA TYR A 179 15.38 6.36 62.60
C TYR A 179 15.03 5.53 63.83
N SER A 180 15.05 4.20 63.72
CA SER A 180 14.75 3.27 64.83
C SER A 180 15.67 3.49 66.05
N ARG A 181 16.98 3.68 65.84
CA ARG A 181 17.93 3.98 66.92
C ARG A 181 17.61 5.30 67.64
N LYS A 182 17.32 6.38 66.89
CA LYS A 182 16.97 7.70 67.46
C LYS A 182 15.60 7.72 68.16
N SER A 183 14.65 6.96 67.65
CA SER A 183 13.32 6.76 68.27
C SER A 183 13.45 6.08 69.65
N SER A 184 14.28 5.03 69.74
CA SER A 184 14.51 4.30 70.98
C SER A 184 15.17 5.14 72.09
N SER A 185 15.98 6.15 71.72
CA SER A 185 16.60 7.08 72.67
C SER A 185 15.70 8.24 73.12
N ARG A 186 14.53 8.45 72.50
CA ARG A 186 13.62 9.59 72.73
C ARG A 186 12.30 9.23 73.43
N ARG A 187 12.24 8.13 74.20
CA ARG A 187 11.06 7.80 75.04
C ARG A 187 10.80 8.89 76.09
N GLY A 188 10.12 9.98 75.69
CA GLY A 188 9.80 11.11 76.56
C GLY A 188 9.35 12.42 75.89
N GLY A 189 8.97 12.45 74.60
CA GLY A 189 8.50 13.69 73.98
C GLY A 189 7.59 13.47 72.76
N THR A 190 6.48 14.20 72.73
CA THR A 190 5.39 14.17 71.75
C THR A 190 5.84 14.38 70.30
N THR A 191 5.22 13.62 69.39
CA THR A 191 5.39 13.65 67.93
C THR A 191 4.79 14.93 67.32
N GLY A 192 5.63 15.93 67.06
CA GLY A 192 5.28 17.08 66.23
C GLY A 192 5.92 16.96 64.85
N VAL A 193 5.12 17.12 63.78
CA VAL A 193 5.61 17.30 62.40
C VAL A 193 6.38 18.62 62.32
N PRO A 194 7.61 18.67 61.78
CA PRO A 194 8.37 19.91 61.71
C PRO A 194 7.77 20.88 60.69
N ALA A 195 7.68 22.16 61.08
CA ALA A 195 7.27 23.27 60.24
C ALA A 195 8.51 23.90 59.59
N GLY A 196 9.00 23.33 58.49
CA GLY A 196 10.13 23.89 57.73
C GLY A 196 10.44 23.07 56.48
N VAL A 197 10.73 23.76 55.37
CA VAL A 197 10.88 23.17 54.02
C VAL A 197 12.32 22.72 53.69
N ASP A 198 13.30 23.01 54.55
CA ASP A 198 14.74 22.88 54.25
C ASP A 198 15.51 21.83 55.10
N GLU A 199 14.85 21.11 56.01
CA GLU A 199 15.44 19.94 56.68
C GLU A 199 14.66 18.71 56.27
N CYS A 200 15.30 17.72 55.63
CA CYS A 200 14.68 16.41 55.40
C CYS A 200 14.25 15.85 56.77
N PRO A 201 12.95 15.81 57.06
CA PRO A 201 12.50 15.35 58.35
C PRO A 201 12.92 13.89 58.49
N ASN A 202 13.51 13.53 59.63
CA ASN A 202 13.91 12.16 59.93
C ASN A 202 12.62 11.34 60.16
N LEU A 203 11.98 10.95 59.06
CA LEU A 203 10.70 10.22 58.99
C LEU A 203 10.94 8.71 58.96
N ARG A 204 9.94 7.94 59.39
CA ARG A 204 10.00 6.48 59.38
C ARG A 204 9.82 5.95 57.96
N SER A 205 10.68 5.04 57.53
CA SER A 205 10.52 4.27 56.29
C SER A 205 10.08 2.85 56.63
N TYR A 206 8.82 2.51 56.33
CA TYR A 206 8.32 1.13 56.48
C TYR A 206 8.96 0.19 55.46
N THR A 207 9.21 0.69 54.24
CA THR A 207 9.89 -0.04 53.17
C THR A 207 11.28 -0.50 53.62
N GLY A 208 12.08 0.40 54.22
CA GLY A 208 13.42 0.05 54.72
C GLY A 208 13.42 -0.96 55.86
N GLU A 209 12.43 -0.92 56.76
CA GLU A 209 12.29 -1.91 57.82
C GLU A 209 11.99 -3.32 57.27
N LEU A 210 11.12 -3.41 56.27
CA LEU A 210 10.76 -4.68 55.62
C LEU A 210 11.85 -5.22 54.69
N LEU A 211 12.62 -4.33 54.06
CA LEU A 211 13.67 -4.70 53.11
C LEU A 211 14.94 -5.21 53.80
N ALA A 212 15.19 -4.80 55.05
CA ALA A 212 16.35 -5.20 55.84
C ALA A 212 16.59 -6.72 55.88
N PRO A 213 15.62 -7.57 56.32
CA PRO A 213 15.82 -9.02 56.32
C PRO A 213 15.97 -9.60 54.91
N VAL A 214 15.39 -8.97 53.88
CA VAL A 214 15.49 -9.45 52.49
C VAL A 214 16.91 -9.28 51.97
N LEU A 215 17.55 -8.13 52.20
CA LEU A 215 18.93 -7.89 51.77
C LEU A 215 19.97 -8.70 52.55
N GLU A 216 19.66 -9.14 53.77
CA GLU A 216 20.54 -10.03 54.53
C GLU A 216 20.62 -11.44 53.91
N THR A 217 19.59 -11.87 53.17
CA THR A 217 19.51 -13.24 52.62
C THR A 217 20.29 -13.45 51.31
N GLY A 218 20.73 -12.39 50.64
CA GLY A 218 21.39 -12.52 49.34
C GLY A 218 22.13 -11.26 48.91
N ARG A 219 23.10 -11.42 47.99
CA ARG A 219 23.86 -10.31 47.41
C ARG A 219 23.33 -9.97 46.02
N ARG A 220 23.50 -8.71 45.62
CA ARG A 220 23.18 -8.25 44.27
C ARG A 220 24.09 -8.92 43.23
N GLU A 221 23.48 -9.67 42.32
CA GLU A 221 24.17 -10.33 41.21
C GLU A 221 23.99 -9.55 39.91
N LYS A 222 24.76 -9.92 38.87
CA LYS A 222 24.61 -9.35 37.54
C LYS A 222 23.30 -9.83 36.93
N VAL A 223 22.40 -8.91 36.60
CA VAL A 223 21.14 -9.23 35.97
C VAL A 223 21.37 -9.74 34.56
N GLU A 224 20.73 -10.85 34.19
CA GLU A 224 20.72 -11.31 32.80
C GLU A 224 19.95 -10.33 31.93
N VAL A 225 20.46 -10.06 30.73
CA VAL A 225 19.88 -9.05 29.82
C VAL A 225 19.55 -9.71 28.49
N PHE A 226 18.42 -9.33 27.90
CA PHE A 226 18.05 -9.73 26.56
C PHE A 226 18.50 -8.68 25.53
N ASP A 227 19.43 -9.06 24.65
CA ASP A 227 19.87 -8.22 23.54
C ASP A 227 19.06 -8.51 22.27
N ALA A 228 18.00 -7.72 22.08
CA ALA A 228 17.15 -7.80 20.89
C ALA A 228 17.93 -7.53 19.58
N ARG A 229 18.98 -6.70 19.61
CA ARG A 229 19.78 -6.36 18.41
C ARG A 229 20.65 -7.53 17.97
N ALA A 230 21.23 -8.25 18.92
CA ALA A 230 22.00 -9.45 18.62
C ALA A 230 21.14 -10.52 17.92
N VAL A 231 19.90 -10.72 18.38
CA VAL A 231 18.97 -11.71 17.79
C VAL A 231 18.48 -11.28 16.39
N ALA A 232 18.30 -9.99 16.17
CA ALA A 232 17.87 -9.44 14.88
C ALA A 232 18.97 -9.45 13.79
N LYS A 233 20.23 -9.67 14.16
CA LYS A 233 21.35 -9.67 13.20
C LYS A 233 21.19 -10.81 12.20
N LYS A 234 21.44 -10.51 10.91
CA LYS A 234 21.42 -11.52 9.83
C LYS A 234 22.52 -12.57 10.05
N GLN A 235 22.17 -13.82 9.81
CA GLN A 235 22.99 -15.01 9.92
C GLN A 235 23.04 -15.74 8.57
N ALA A 236 24.02 -16.62 8.40
CA ALA A 236 24.12 -17.45 7.21
C ALA A 236 22.94 -18.42 7.13
N GLY A 237 22.23 -18.46 5.99
CA GLY A 237 21.03 -19.28 5.80
C GLY A 237 19.69 -18.54 6.02
N ASP A 238 19.73 -17.25 6.38
CA ASP A 238 18.52 -16.43 6.48
C ASP A 238 17.87 -16.21 5.10
N LEU A 239 16.54 -16.35 5.04
CA LEU A 239 15.74 -16.13 3.82
C LEU A 239 15.34 -14.65 3.68
N ASP A 240 15.25 -14.20 2.43
CA ASP A 240 14.66 -12.91 2.08
C ASP A 240 13.15 -13.08 1.83
N LEU A 241 12.32 -12.43 2.67
CA LEU A 241 10.87 -12.41 2.54
C LEU A 241 10.40 -11.97 1.15
N ARG A 242 11.16 -11.12 0.44
CA ARG A 242 10.81 -10.65 -0.91
C ARG A 242 10.97 -11.72 -1.98
N ARG A 243 11.76 -12.76 -1.72
CA ARG A 243 12.00 -13.87 -2.65
C ARG A 243 11.15 -15.09 -2.31
N LEU A 244 10.54 -15.11 -1.12
CA LEU A 244 9.71 -16.21 -0.65
C LEU A 244 8.43 -16.29 -1.51
N GLY A 245 8.20 -17.44 -2.16
CA GLY A 245 7.03 -17.66 -3.00
C GLY A 245 7.13 -17.12 -4.43
N ALA A 246 8.28 -16.54 -4.84
CA ALA A 246 8.49 -16.11 -6.23
C ALA A 246 8.45 -17.26 -7.24
N GLU A 247 8.77 -18.48 -6.80
CA GLU A 247 8.73 -19.70 -7.60
C GLU A 247 7.39 -20.45 -7.48
N ALA A 248 6.48 -20.01 -6.60
CA ALA A 248 5.20 -20.67 -6.39
C ALA A 248 4.27 -20.39 -7.57
N GLN A 249 3.88 -21.44 -8.29
CA GLN A 249 2.93 -21.35 -9.40
C GLN A 249 1.51 -21.49 -8.88
N MET A 250 0.62 -20.62 -9.37
CA MET A 250 -0.80 -20.68 -9.07
C MET A 250 -1.46 -21.87 -9.80
N PRO A 251 -2.62 -22.40 -9.35
CA PRO A 251 -3.27 -23.55 -9.99
C PRO A 251 -3.49 -23.39 -11.51
N TRP A 252 -3.90 -22.19 -11.95
CA TRP A 252 -4.08 -21.86 -13.37
C TRP A 252 -2.76 -21.74 -14.15
N GLN A 253 -1.63 -21.54 -13.47
CA GLN A 253 -0.29 -21.55 -14.08
C GLN A 253 0.26 -22.96 -14.26
N VAL A 254 -0.18 -23.90 -13.41
CA VAL A 254 0.25 -25.31 -13.48
C VAL A 254 -0.51 -26.04 -14.59
N ASP A 255 -1.84 -25.96 -14.58
CA ASP A 255 -2.71 -26.55 -15.60
C ASP A 255 -3.92 -25.65 -15.85
N GLY A 256 -3.69 -24.58 -16.61
CA GLY A 256 -4.71 -23.58 -16.92
C GLY A 256 -5.91 -24.16 -17.66
N ARG A 257 -5.70 -25.06 -18.63
CA ARG A 257 -6.81 -25.68 -19.38
C ARG A 257 -7.74 -26.44 -18.43
N ARG A 258 -7.19 -27.25 -17.53
CA ARG A 258 -7.98 -27.97 -16.53
C ARG A 258 -8.61 -27.04 -15.49
N TRP A 259 -7.89 -26.01 -15.05
CA TRP A 259 -8.44 -25.00 -14.13
C TRP A 259 -9.73 -24.37 -14.68
N HIS A 260 -9.70 -23.94 -15.94
CA HIS A 260 -10.85 -23.30 -16.57
C HIS A 260 -11.92 -24.29 -17.08
N THR A 261 -11.62 -25.58 -17.27
CA THR A 261 -12.58 -26.57 -17.83
C THR A 261 -13.04 -27.65 -16.84
N ALA A 262 -12.44 -27.79 -15.67
CA ALA A 262 -12.88 -28.70 -14.61
C ALA A 262 -12.87 -28.06 -13.21
N ASP A 263 -11.72 -27.51 -12.79
CA ASP A 263 -11.47 -27.12 -11.38
C ASP A 263 -11.88 -25.67 -11.07
N ARG A 264 -12.88 -25.14 -11.78
CA ARG A 264 -13.25 -23.73 -11.77
C ARG A 264 -13.81 -23.25 -10.44
N VAL A 265 -13.33 -22.10 -9.99
CA VAL A 265 -13.85 -21.39 -8.83
C VAL A 265 -14.24 -19.97 -9.22
N GLY A 266 -15.46 -19.56 -8.88
CA GLY A 266 -15.99 -18.24 -9.17
C GLY A 266 -15.34 -17.14 -8.33
N HIS A 267 -15.63 -15.88 -8.65
CA HIS A 267 -15.11 -14.71 -7.94
C HIS A 267 -15.49 -14.69 -6.45
N ASN A 268 -16.61 -15.31 -6.10
CA ASN A 268 -17.11 -15.47 -4.73
C ASN A 268 -16.51 -16.68 -3.98
N GLY A 269 -15.57 -17.41 -4.60
CA GLY A 269 -14.97 -18.61 -4.01
C GLY A 269 -15.84 -19.86 -4.10
N ARG A 270 -17.01 -19.81 -4.76
CA ARG A 270 -17.88 -20.97 -4.94
C ARG A 270 -17.53 -21.74 -6.22
N PRO A 271 -17.80 -23.05 -6.29
CA PRO A 271 -17.62 -23.82 -7.52
C PRO A 271 -18.50 -23.27 -8.65
N CYS A 272 -17.93 -23.11 -9.84
CA CYS A 272 -18.71 -22.72 -11.02
C CYS A 272 -19.66 -23.85 -11.44
N ARG A 273 -20.90 -23.49 -11.76
CA ARG A 273 -22.04 -24.36 -12.09
C ARG A 273 -22.30 -24.50 -13.59
N TRP A 274 -21.83 -23.57 -14.41
CA TRP A 274 -21.90 -23.72 -15.87
C TRP A 274 -21.01 -24.87 -16.36
N GLU A 275 -21.39 -25.46 -17.49
CA GLU A 275 -20.81 -26.68 -18.03
C GLU A 275 -19.44 -26.42 -18.66
N GLY A 276 -18.38 -26.97 -18.06
CA GLY A 276 -16.99 -26.81 -18.52
C GLY A 276 -16.75 -27.23 -19.98
N GLY A 277 -17.53 -28.20 -20.46
CA GLY A 277 -17.51 -28.66 -21.85
C GLY A 277 -17.80 -27.54 -22.86
N ALA A 278 -18.58 -26.52 -22.48
CA ALA A 278 -18.87 -25.37 -23.34
C ALA A 278 -17.59 -24.59 -23.69
N LEU A 279 -16.72 -24.33 -22.71
CA LEU A 279 -15.45 -23.64 -22.97
C LEU A 279 -14.50 -24.53 -23.77
N GLN A 280 -14.41 -25.81 -23.41
CA GLN A 280 -13.57 -26.79 -24.11
C GLN A 280 -13.94 -26.86 -25.60
N PHE A 281 -15.23 -26.91 -25.91
CA PHE A 281 -15.75 -26.92 -27.28
C PHE A 281 -15.33 -25.69 -28.10
N VAL A 282 -15.47 -24.48 -27.53
CA VAL A 282 -15.08 -23.23 -28.21
C VAL A 282 -13.58 -23.20 -28.45
N VAL A 283 -12.80 -23.64 -27.46
CA VAL A 283 -11.34 -23.70 -27.55
C VAL A 283 -10.90 -24.66 -28.65
N GLU A 284 -11.48 -25.86 -28.73
CA GLU A 284 -11.18 -26.84 -29.78
C GLU A 284 -11.52 -26.32 -31.18
N LEU A 285 -12.63 -25.60 -31.33
CA LEU A 285 -12.99 -24.95 -32.60
C LEU A 285 -11.97 -23.88 -33.02
N LEU A 286 -11.42 -23.13 -32.07
CA LEU A 286 -10.45 -22.07 -32.34
C LEU A 286 -9.03 -22.59 -32.53
N GLU A 287 -8.65 -23.66 -31.83
CA GLU A 287 -7.38 -24.38 -32.03
C GLU A 287 -7.31 -25.01 -33.43
N ALA A 288 -8.44 -25.39 -34.02
CA ALA A 288 -8.54 -25.89 -35.39
C ALA A 288 -8.33 -24.80 -36.46
N GLU A 289 -8.39 -23.52 -36.09
CA GLU A 289 -8.22 -22.37 -36.98
C GLU A 289 -6.76 -21.84 -36.93
N SER A 290 -6.17 -21.53 -38.08
CA SER A 290 -4.81 -20.99 -38.14
C SER A 290 -4.72 -19.49 -37.75
N GLY A 291 -3.52 -18.94 -37.52
CA GLY A 291 -3.34 -17.47 -37.39
C GLY A 291 -3.70 -16.87 -36.02
N PHE A 292 -3.86 -17.70 -35.00
CA PHE A 292 -3.90 -17.29 -33.60
C PHE A 292 -2.62 -17.69 -32.87
N ALA A 293 -2.30 -16.98 -31.80
CA ALA A 293 -1.29 -17.40 -30.84
C ALA A 293 -1.81 -18.57 -29.98
N ALA A 294 -0.95 -19.16 -29.16
CA ALA A 294 -1.39 -20.10 -28.14
C ALA A 294 -2.39 -19.40 -27.20
N ILE A 295 -3.43 -20.11 -26.79
CA ILE A 295 -4.41 -19.60 -25.82
C ILE A 295 -3.69 -19.33 -24.50
N ASP A 296 -3.91 -18.13 -23.96
CA ASP A 296 -3.39 -17.72 -22.67
C ASP A 296 -4.39 -18.11 -21.57
N TRP A 297 -3.90 -18.96 -20.66
CA TRP A 297 -4.62 -19.45 -19.49
C TRP A 297 -4.05 -18.87 -18.19
N ASN A 298 -3.13 -17.92 -18.27
CA ASN A 298 -2.37 -17.39 -17.14
C ASN A 298 -3.13 -16.28 -16.38
N ASP A 299 -4.45 -16.40 -16.28
CA ASP A 299 -5.29 -15.57 -15.44
C ASP A 299 -6.26 -16.47 -14.66
N ARG A 300 -6.64 -16.08 -13.45
CA ARG A 300 -7.52 -16.88 -12.60
C ARG A 300 -8.91 -17.09 -13.22
N SER A 301 -9.39 -16.11 -13.99
CA SER A 301 -10.81 -15.98 -14.35
C SER A 301 -11.07 -15.62 -15.81
N VAL A 302 -10.00 -15.41 -16.59
CA VAL A 302 -10.09 -15.03 -17.99
C VAL A 302 -9.22 -15.97 -18.82
N VAL A 303 -9.78 -16.46 -19.92
CA VAL A 303 -9.00 -17.14 -20.96
C VAL A 303 -8.93 -16.22 -22.17
N GLU A 304 -7.73 -15.91 -22.63
CA GLU A 304 -7.49 -14.96 -23.71
C GLU A 304 -6.92 -15.65 -24.95
N LEU A 305 -7.42 -15.26 -26.12
CA LEU A 305 -6.86 -15.63 -27.41
C LEU A 305 -6.53 -14.39 -28.23
N THR A 306 -5.29 -14.29 -28.70
CA THR A 306 -4.77 -13.18 -29.52
C THR A 306 -4.39 -13.65 -30.92
N GLY A 307 -4.33 -12.72 -31.88
CA GLY A 307 -3.84 -13.00 -33.24
C GLY A 307 -2.31 -13.18 -33.28
N SER A 308 -1.82 -14.03 -34.18
CA SER A 308 -0.41 -14.49 -34.22
C SER A 308 0.66 -13.41 -34.51
N GLY A 309 0.29 -12.15 -34.77
CA GLY A 309 1.22 -11.07 -35.14
C GLY A 309 1.08 -9.77 -34.33
N ASN A 310 0.11 -9.65 -33.43
CA ASN A 310 -0.05 -8.48 -32.57
C ASN A 310 -0.62 -8.86 -31.19
N PRO A 311 0.22 -8.99 -30.15
CA PRO A 311 -0.22 -9.42 -28.82
C PRO A 311 -1.15 -8.43 -28.12
N THR A 312 -1.32 -7.20 -28.64
CA THR A 312 -2.17 -6.19 -28.00
C THR A 312 -3.64 -6.27 -28.42
N THR A 313 -3.97 -7.04 -29.46
CA THR A 313 -5.33 -7.10 -30.00
C THR A 313 -5.91 -8.49 -29.78
N TRP A 314 -6.60 -8.70 -28.67
CA TRP A 314 -7.31 -9.96 -28.41
C TRP A 314 -8.45 -10.19 -29.42
N PHE A 315 -8.68 -11.46 -29.76
CA PHE A 315 -9.81 -11.93 -30.55
C PHE A 315 -10.93 -12.47 -29.65
N MET A 316 -10.58 -13.27 -28.62
CA MET A 316 -11.55 -13.81 -27.68
C MET A 316 -11.13 -13.59 -26.23
N HIS A 317 -12.10 -13.22 -25.39
CA HIS A 317 -12.05 -13.36 -23.94
C HIS A 317 -13.17 -14.28 -23.48
N ALA A 318 -12.83 -15.35 -22.77
CA ALA A 318 -13.80 -16.17 -22.05
C ALA A 318 -13.70 -15.85 -20.55
N LEU A 319 -14.76 -15.29 -19.98
CA LEU A 319 -14.85 -14.99 -18.56
C LEU A 319 -15.40 -16.22 -17.83
N THR A 320 -14.54 -16.87 -17.05
CA THR A 320 -14.82 -18.14 -16.38
C THR A 320 -15.11 -17.99 -14.88
N GLY A 321 -14.97 -16.77 -14.35
CA GLY A 321 -15.11 -16.46 -12.92
C GLY A 321 -16.54 -16.26 -12.43
N ASP A 322 -17.54 -16.29 -13.31
CA ASP A 322 -18.94 -16.21 -12.92
C ASP A 322 -19.46 -17.60 -12.50
N GLU A 323 -20.23 -17.66 -11.41
CA GLU A 323 -20.72 -18.93 -10.84
C GLU A 323 -21.63 -19.67 -11.81
N TRP A 324 -22.58 -18.98 -12.45
CA TRP A 324 -23.65 -19.62 -13.21
C TRP A 324 -23.51 -19.52 -14.72
N LEU A 325 -22.66 -18.65 -15.24
CA LEU A 325 -22.63 -18.36 -16.68
C LEU A 325 -21.20 -18.24 -17.18
N LEU A 326 -20.93 -18.79 -18.34
CA LEU A 326 -19.71 -18.55 -19.10
C LEU A 326 -19.98 -17.39 -20.07
N THR A 327 -19.23 -16.30 -19.96
CA THR A 327 -19.37 -15.18 -20.89
C THR A 327 -18.24 -15.20 -21.92
N LEU A 328 -18.59 -15.43 -23.19
CA LEU A 328 -17.67 -15.41 -24.32
C LEU A 328 -17.76 -14.05 -25.01
N ARG A 329 -16.64 -13.36 -25.16
CA ARG A 329 -16.54 -12.10 -25.89
C ARG A 329 -15.63 -12.27 -27.08
N PHE A 330 -16.11 -11.87 -28.25
CA PHE A 330 -15.37 -11.91 -29.50
C PHE A 330 -15.19 -10.51 -30.05
N ARG A 331 -13.99 -10.20 -30.53
CA ARG A 331 -13.67 -8.94 -31.19
C ARG A 331 -13.58 -9.18 -32.69
N VAL A 332 -14.37 -8.43 -33.45
CA VAL A 332 -14.48 -8.54 -34.91
C VAL A 332 -14.49 -7.16 -35.55
N GLY A 333 -14.39 -7.09 -36.88
CA GLY A 333 -14.50 -5.82 -37.60
C GLY A 333 -15.83 -5.11 -37.33
N ARG A 334 -15.82 -3.78 -37.34
CA ARG A 334 -17.03 -2.97 -37.12
C ARG A 334 -18.15 -3.35 -38.10
N ASN A 335 -19.39 -3.40 -37.62
CA ASN A 335 -20.58 -3.74 -38.42
C ASN A 335 -20.56 -5.14 -39.06
N THR A 336 -19.81 -6.09 -38.51
CA THR A 336 -19.79 -7.48 -39.03
C THR A 336 -21.10 -8.21 -38.76
N PHE A 337 -21.65 -8.04 -37.55
CA PHE A 337 -22.88 -8.68 -37.10
C PHE A 337 -23.95 -7.66 -36.71
N SER A 338 -25.20 -8.05 -36.89
CA SER A 338 -26.39 -7.40 -36.32
C SER A 338 -26.88 -8.22 -35.14
N GLU A 339 -27.23 -7.57 -34.03
CA GLU A 339 -27.70 -8.23 -32.80
C GLU A 339 -28.95 -9.08 -33.06
N GLU A 340 -29.99 -8.50 -33.67
CA GLU A 340 -31.25 -9.18 -33.94
C GLU A 340 -31.08 -10.43 -34.82
N THR A 341 -30.25 -10.34 -35.86
CA THR A 341 -29.99 -11.46 -36.78
C THR A 341 -29.20 -12.57 -36.09
N LEU A 342 -28.18 -12.20 -35.32
CA LEU A 342 -27.33 -13.17 -34.64
C LEU A 342 -28.06 -13.87 -33.49
N SER A 343 -28.87 -13.12 -32.73
CA SER A 343 -29.71 -13.63 -31.65
C SER A 343 -30.72 -14.67 -32.17
N ARG A 344 -31.41 -14.38 -33.28
CA ARG A 344 -32.30 -15.34 -33.97
C ARG A 344 -31.56 -16.56 -34.52
N GLN A 345 -30.36 -16.37 -35.07
CA GLN A 345 -29.59 -17.45 -35.67
C GLN A 345 -29.07 -18.44 -34.62
N LEU A 346 -28.58 -17.94 -33.47
CA LEU A 346 -28.07 -18.78 -32.40
C LEU A 346 -29.20 -19.38 -31.54
N ALA A 347 -30.38 -18.73 -31.52
CA ALA A 347 -31.57 -19.19 -30.82
C ALA A 347 -31.34 -19.55 -29.33
N ILE A 348 -30.42 -18.85 -28.66
CA ILE A 348 -30.11 -19.05 -27.25
C ILE A 348 -31.23 -18.44 -26.41
N ARG A 349 -31.87 -19.27 -25.57
CA ARG A 349 -33.00 -18.85 -24.74
C ARG A 349 -32.58 -17.76 -23.73
N PRO A 350 -33.35 -16.67 -23.58
CA PRO A 350 -33.17 -15.67 -22.52
C PRO A 350 -33.15 -16.29 -21.13
N LEU A 351 -32.55 -15.60 -20.16
CA LEU A 351 -32.47 -16.08 -18.78
C LEU A 351 -33.84 -16.20 -18.12
N ASP A 352 -34.77 -15.31 -18.42
CA ASP A 352 -36.12 -15.32 -17.85
C ASP A 352 -36.96 -16.53 -18.33
N ASP A 353 -36.55 -17.22 -19.41
CA ASP A 353 -37.18 -18.44 -19.92
C ASP A 353 -36.52 -19.72 -19.37
N LEU A 354 -35.60 -19.59 -18.40
CA LEU A 354 -34.84 -20.69 -17.78
C LEU A 354 -35.17 -20.81 -16.29
N ASP A 355 -36.27 -21.48 -15.97
CA ASP A 355 -36.72 -21.74 -14.59
C ASP A 355 -35.67 -22.51 -13.74
N GLU A 356 -34.73 -23.18 -14.39
CA GLU A 356 -33.70 -24.03 -13.79
C GLU A 356 -32.51 -23.24 -13.21
N LEU A 357 -32.38 -21.95 -13.53
CA LEU A 357 -31.25 -21.12 -13.10
C LEU A 357 -31.68 -20.06 -12.09
N PRO A 358 -30.98 -19.90 -10.94
CA PRO A 358 -31.28 -18.86 -9.96
C PRO A 358 -30.72 -17.49 -10.40
N VAL A 359 -30.80 -17.18 -11.69
CA VAL A 359 -30.24 -15.97 -12.30
C VAL A 359 -31.33 -15.32 -13.15
N TYR A 360 -31.74 -14.11 -12.77
CA TYR A 360 -32.78 -13.35 -13.44
C TYR A 360 -32.18 -12.20 -14.24
N GLY A 361 -32.71 -11.93 -15.44
CA GLY A 361 -32.17 -10.87 -16.28
C GLY A 361 -32.94 -10.72 -17.59
N ARG A 362 -33.55 -9.55 -17.77
CA ARG A 362 -34.32 -9.17 -18.98
C ARG A 362 -33.47 -8.95 -20.24
N GLY A 363 -32.17 -9.22 -20.19
CA GLY A 363 -31.25 -8.95 -21.29
C GLY A 363 -31.13 -10.14 -22.23
N GLU A 364 -31.03 -9.88 -23.54
CA GLU A 364 -30.62 -10.91 -24.49
C GLU A 364 -29.22 -11.44 -24.13
N ARG A 365 -29.03 -12.75 -24.26
CA ARG A 365 -27.75 -13.44 -23.99
C ARG A 365 -26.75 -13.34 -25.13
N VAL A 366 -27.19 -12.78 -26.26
CA VAL A 366 -26.35 -12.37 -27.38
C VAL A 366 -26.41 -10.86 -27.43
N ARG A 367 -25.26 -10.19 -27.39
CA ARG A 367 -25.17 -8.73 -27.46
C ARG A 367 -24.09 -8.33 -28.45
N VAL A 368 -24.39 -7.35 -29.29
CA VAL A 368 -23.47 -6.83 -30.29
C VAL A 368 -23.27 -5.34 -30.10
N LYS A 369 -22.04 -4.92 -29.82
CA LYS A 369 -21.71 -3.53 -29.53
C LYS A 369 -20.54 -3.04 -30.38
N ASN A 370 -20.73 -1.95 -31.10
CA ASN A 370 -19.62 -1.26 -31.75
C ASN A 370 -18.76 -0.54 -30.70
N LEU A 371 -17.46 -0.83 -30.68
CA LEU A 371 -16.49 -0.20 -29.80
C LEU A 371 -15.96 1.10 -30.42
N LYS A 372 -15.21 1.88 -29.63
CA LYS A 372 -14.46 3.01 -30.18
C LYS A 372 -13.37 2.48 -31.11
N GLY A 373 -13.27 3.08 -32.30
CA GLY A 373 -12.36 2.63 -33.35
C GLY A 373 -13.01 1.63 -34.33
N PRO A 374 -12.22 0.72 -34.92
CA PRO A 374 -12.66 -0.13 -36.02
C PRO A 374 -13.25 -1.47 -35.58
N TRP A 375 -13.52 -1.64 -34.28
CA TRP A 375 -13.89 -2.94 -33.71
C TRP A 375 -15.36 -2.99 -33.29
N GLN A 376 -15.94 -4.17 -33.39
CA GLN A 376 -17.21 -4.58 -32.81
C GLN A 376 -16.96 -5.72 -31.83
N GLU A 377 -17.65 -5.68 -30.69
CA GLU A 377 -17.65 -6.73 -29.68
C GLU A 377 -18.95 -7.51 -29.77
N VAL A 378 -18.84 -8.83 -29.85
CA VAL A 378 -19.96 -9.76 -29.76
C VAL A 378 -19.82 -10.51 -28.45
N THR A 379 -20.81 -10.38 -27.57
CA THR A 379 -20.87 -11.09 -26.29
C THR A 379 -21.94 -12.17 -26.37
N ILE A 380 -21.59 -13.40 -25.99
CA ILE A 380 -22.48 -14.55 -25.93
C ILE A 380 -22.34 -15.17 -24.54
N THR A 381 -23.44 -15.29 -23.81
CA THR A 381 -23.44 -15.83 -22.45
C THR A 381 -24.08 -17.21 -22.45
N VAL A 382 -23.38 -18.25 -21.99
CA VAL A 382 -23.75 -19.67 -22.10
C VAL A 382 -23.74 -20.36 -20.73
N HIS A 383 -24.58 -21.37 -20.53
CA HIS A 383 -24.58 -22.22 -19.34
C HIS A 383 -24.31 -23.68 -19.71
N TRP A 384 -25.00 -24.20 -20.73
CA TRP A 384 -24.85 -25.58 -21.19
C TRP A 384 -24.12 -25.66 -22.53
N LEU A 385 -23.40 -26.76 -22.76
CA LEU A 385 -22.72 -27.03 -24.04
C LEU A 385 -23.73 -27.08 -25.21
N LYS A 386 -24.90 -27.68 -25.00
CA LYS A 386 -25.97 -27.82 -26.02
C LYS A 386 -26.44 -26.48 -26.62
N GLU A 387 -26.21 -25.35 -25.94
CA GLU A 387 -26.59 -24.03 -26.44
C GLU A 387 -25.68 -23.55 -27.58
N ILE A 388 -24.47 -24.11 -27.69
CA ILE A 388 -23.45 -23.70 -28.66
C ILE A 388 -22.92 -24.84 -29.51
N ASP A 389 -23.16 -26.11 -29.15
CA ASP A 389 -22.87 -27.24 -30.05
C ASP A 389 -23.93 -27.35 -31.16
N THR A 390 -23.96 -26.31 -32.01
CA THR A 390 -24.89 -26.16 -33.13
C THR A 390 -24.12 -25.79 -34.40
N PRO A 391 -24.61 -26.22 -35.59
CA PRO A 391 -24.02 -25.81 -36.87
C PRO A 391 -23.97 -24.29 -37.06
N GLU A 392 -24.96 -23.58 -36.52
CA GLU A 392 -25.11 -22.14 -36.57
C GLU A 392 -23.98 -21.44 -35.81
N PHE A 393 -23.65 -21.92 -34.60
CA PHE A 393 -22.55 -21.38 -33.80
C PHE A 393 -21.18 -21.63 -34.46
N ARG A 394 -20.97 -22.82 -35.05
CA ARG A 394 -19.74 -23.10 -35.82
C ARG A 394 -19.59 -22.19 -37.04
N THR A 395 -20.70 -21.80 -37.65
CA THR A 395 -20.72 -20.85 -38.78
C THR A 395 -20.41 -19.43 -38.29
N PHE A 396 -20.95 -19.05 -37.13
CA PHE A 396 -20.62 -17.78 -36.47
C PHE A 396 -19.11 -17.67 -36.19
N ILE A 397 -18.49 -18.67 -35.56
CA ILE A 397 -17.06 -18.67 -35.24
C ILE A 397 -16.22 -18.48 -36.51
N ARG A 398 -16.47 -19.26 -37.57
CA ARG A 398 -15.75 -19.12 -38.85
C ARG A 398 -15.85 -17.71 -39.42
N ARG A 399 -17.05 -17.12 -39.42
CA ARG A 399 -17.25 -15.73 -39.89
C ARG A 399 -16.56 -14.70 -39.01
N ALA A 400 -16.57 -14.88 -37.68
CA ALA A 400 -15.91 -14.00 -36.73
C ALA A 400 -14.39 -14.01 -36.92
N VAL A 401 -13.79 -15.20 -37.05
CA VAL A 401 -12.36 -15.40 -37.34
C VAL A 401 -11.98 -14.71 -38.65
N GLN A 402 -12.74 -14.92 -39.73
CA GLN A 402 -12.49 -14.29 -41.02
C GLN A 402 -12.54 -12.76 -40.95
N ALA A 403 -13.55 -12.19 -40.28
CA ALA A 403 -13.71 -10.74 -40.14
C ALA A 403 -12.58 -10.11 -39.30
N TYR A 404 -12.10 -10.83 -38.27
CA TYR A 404 -10.96 -10.40 -37.47
C TYR A 404 -9.66 -10.41 -38.27
N ARG A 405 -9.39 -11.49 -39.04
CA ARG A 405 -8.18 -11.60 -39.88
C ARG A 405 -8.14 -10.53 -40.97
N GLN A 406 -9.22 -10.36 -41.72
CA GLN A 406 -9.31 -9.30 -42.75
C GLN A 406 -8.94 -7.94 -42.17
N ARG A 407 -9.38 -7.65 -40.94
CA ARG A 407 -9.06 -6.38 -40.30
C ARG A 407 -7.59 -6.24 -39.89
N ASN A 408 -6.98 -7.31 -39.37
CA ASN A 408 -5.57 -7.31 -39.00
C ASN A 408 -4.61 -7.30 -40.20
N GLU A 409 -5.02 -7.86 -41.35
CA GLU A 409 -4.26 -7.80 -42.61
C GLU A 409 -4.34 -6.42 -43.28
N THR A 410 -5.43 -5.67 -43.05
CA THR A 410 -5.59 -4.32 -43.62
C THR A 410 -4.88 -3.26 -42.75
N GLN A 411 -3.56 -3.17 -42.94
CA GLN A 411 -2.62 -2.12 -42.51
C GLN A 411 -2.41 -1.95 -40.98
N PRO A 412 -1.14 -1.98 -40.49
CA PRO A 412 -0.85 -1.57 -39.13
C PRO A 412 -1.11 -0.06 -39.02
N LEU A 413 -2.04 0.32 -38.16
CA LEU A 413 -2.18 1.70 -37.73
C LEU A 413 -0.87 2.11 -37.05
N ASP A 414 -0.16 3.08 -37.63
CA ASP A 414 1.00 3.66 -36.98
C ASP A 414 0.54 4.37 -35.70
N LEU A 415 0.92 3.81 -34.54
CA LEU A 415 0.47 4.25 -33.22
C LEU A 415 0.85 5.71 -32.95
N GLU A 416 1.84 6.26 -33.66
CA GLU A 416 2.23 7.65 -33.55
C GLU A 416 1.16 8.64 -34.04
N ASP A 417 0.34 8.27 -35.04
CA ASP A 417 -0.66 9.17 -35.63
C ASP A 417 -1.98 9.23 -34.85
N LEU A 418 -2.21 8.27 -33.95
CA LEU A 418 -3.34 8.28 -33.01
C LEU A 418 -3.01 8.96 -31.67
N THR A 419 -1.81 9.55 -31.55
CA THR A 419 -1.42 10.22 -30.31
C THR A 419 -2.36 11.39 -30.00
N PRO A 420 -2.79 11.56 -28.73
CA PRO A 420 -3.81 12.55 -28.37
C PRO A 420 -3.51 13.98 -28.81
N TRP A 421 -2.23 14.36 -28.88
CA TRP A 421 -1.81 15.71 -29.27
C TRP A 421 -1.83 15.92 -30.79
N LYS A 422 -1.49 14.93 -31.62
CA LYS A 422 -1.68 15.03 -33.08
C LYS A 422 -3.16 15.09 -33.45
N VAL A 423 -4.01 14.31 -32.77
CA VAL A 423 -5.46 14.27 -33.02
C VAL A 423 -6.17 15.55 -32.55
N LEU A 424 -5.81 16.09 -31.39
CA LEU A 424 -6.48 17.26 -30.80
C LEU A 424 -5.80 18.61 -31.18
N GLY A 425 -4.54 18.59 -31.61
CA GLY A 425 -3.76 19.78 -32.01
C GLY A 425 -3.84 20.91 -30.98
N LYS A 426 -4.27 22.10 -31.41
CA LYS A 426 -4.47 23.29 -30.55
C LYS A 426 -5.27 22.99 -29.27
N LYS A 427 -6.31 22.14 -29.35
CA LYS A 427 -7.14 21.78 -28.17
C LYS A 427 -6.36 20.98 -27.12
N TRP A 428 -5.35 20.19 -27.52
CA TRP A 428 -4.49 19.50 -26.56
C TRP A 428 -3.73 20.50 -25.70
N HIS A 429 -3.07 21.47 -26.33
CA HIS A 429 -2.20 22.45 -25.66
C HIS A 429 -2.99 23.38 -24.72
N LEU A 430 -4.19 23.81 -25.13
CA LEU A 430 -5.09 24.64 -24.32
C LEU A 430 -5.81 23.85 -23.20
N SER A 431 -5.74 22.53 -23.17
CA SER A 431 -6.39 21.72 -22.13
C SER A 431 -5.47 21.43 -20.93
N ARG A 432 -6.06 21.14 -19.76
CA ARG A 432 -5.32 20.59 -18.61
C ARG A 432 -4.86 19.13 -18.80
N LYS A 433 -5.22 18.48 -19.90
CA LYS A 433 -4.76 17.12 -20.22
C LYS A 433 -3.32 17.18 -20.74
N GLY A 434 -2.50 16.19 -20.41
CA GLY A 434 -1.11 16.09 -20.84
C GLY A 434 -0.05 16.67 -19.88
N PHE A 435 -0.45 17.26 -18.76
CA PHE A 435 0.48 17.59 -17.67
C PHE A 435 0.86 16.34 -16.86
N PRO A 436 2.05 16.28 -16.25
CA PRO A 436 2.43 15.19 -15.35
C PRO A 436 1.42 15.02 -14.20
N SER A 437 0.96 13.79 -13.95
CA SER A 437 -0.15 13.49 -13.02
C SER A 437 0.17 13.83 -11.55
N GLY A 438 -0.85 14.28 -10.82
CA GLY A 438 -0.85 14.33 -9.35
C GLY A 438 -0.30 15.59 -8.69
N LYS A 439 -0.08 16.69 -9.44
CA LYS A 439 0.46 17.95 -8.87
C LYS A 439 -0.24 19.19 -9.41
N ARG A 440 -0.35 20.25 -8.59
CA ARG A 440 -0.95 21.56 -8.94
C ARG A 440 -0.14 22.24 -10.06
N ILE A 441 -0.85 22.93 -10.96
CA ILE A 441 -0.32 23.80 -12.02
C ILE A 441 -0.41 25.23 -11.49
N ASP A 442 0.68 26.00 -11.62
CA ASP A 442 0.85 27.28 -10.94
C ASP A 442 0.51 28.49 -11.82
N TRP A 443 0.00 28.27 -13.04
CA TRP A 443 -0.36 29.31 -14.02
C TRP A 443 -1.73 29.06 -14.68
N GLU A 444 -2.36 30.12 -15.18
CA GLU A 444 -3.70 30.09 -15.79
C GLU A 444 -3.68 29.77 -17.29
N LEU A 445 -4.52 28.83 -17.76
CA LEU A 445 -4.53 28.42 -19.17
C LEU A 445 -4.81 29.56 -20.16
N GLU A 446 -5.53 30.59 -19.71
CA GLU A 446 -5.84 31.81 -20.49
C GLU A 446 -4.58 32.56 -20.94
N VAL A 447 -3.46 32.42 -20.20
CA VAL A 447 -2.15 33.00 -20.56
C VAL A 447 -1.71 32.51 -21.94
N LEU A 448 -1.88 31.21 -22.21
CA LEU A 448 -1.52 30.60 -23.49
C LEU A 448 -2.49 30.99 -24.61
N GLU A 449 -3.79 31.04 -24.32
CA GLU A 449 -4.79 31.49 -25.30
C GLU A 449 -4.52 32.94 -25.75
N LYS A 450 -4.25 33.83 -24.79
CA LYS A 450 -3.92 35.21 -25.07
C LYS A 450 -2.60 35.36 -25.81
N LEU A 451 -1.57 34.62 -25.43
CA LEU A 451 -0.27 34.61 -26.12
C LEU A 451 -0.43 34.21 -27.59
N THR A 452 -1.17 33.12 -27.86
CA THR A 452 -1.40 32.65 -29.23
C THR A 452 -2.16 33.67 -30.06
N SER A 453 -3.16 34.33 -29.46
CA SER A 453 -3.91 35.41 -30.11
C SER A 453 -3.04 36.62 -30.44
N LEU A 454 -2.11 37.00 -29.55
CA LEU A 454 -1.18 38.10 -29.79
C LEU A 454 -0.15 37.77 -30.89
N LEU A 455 0.32 36.52 -30.96
CA LEU A 455 1.20 36.05 -32.02
C LEU A 455 0.49 36.04 -33.39
N GLU A 456 -0.74 35.56 -33.45
CA GLU A 456 -1.59 35.60 -34.65
C GLU A 456 -1.87 37.06 -35.09
N GLN A 457 -2.06 38.00 -34.15
CA GLN A 457 -2.21 39.43 -34.46
C GLN A 457 -0.92 40.09 -34.93
N ALA A 458 0.22 39.71 -34.37
CA ALA A 458 1.52 40.25 -34.75
C ALA A 458 1.96 39.74 -36.13
N GLN A 459 1.67 38.47 -36.45
CA GLN A 459 1.97 37.84 -37.73
C GLN A 459 0.81 36.95 -38.22
N PRO A 460 -0.12 37.51 -39.02
CA PRO A 460 -1.27 36.76 -39.51
C PRO A 460 -0.92 35.59 -40.44
N GLN A 461 0.26 35.61 -41.07
CA GLN A 461 0.73 34.55 -41.97
C GLN A 461 1.59 33.48 -41.25
N ALA A 462 1.77 33.58 -39.93
CA ALA A 462 2.56 32.61 -39.19
C ALA A 462 1.85 31.24 -39.12
N ARG A 463 2.60 30.16 -39.36
CA ARG A 463 2.11 28.78 -39.29
C ARG A 463 2.41 28.19 -37.91
N PHE A 464 1.36 27.78 -37.19
CA PHE A 464 1.49 27.07 -35.93
C PHE A 464 1.52 25.55 -36.14
N ASP A 465 2.58 24.91 -35.69
CA ASP A 465 2.71 23.46 -35.62
C ASP A 465 2.38 22.95 -34.21
N TRP A 466 1.23 22.28 -34.11
CA TRP A 466 0.68 21.70 -32.88
C TRP A 466 0.93 20.19 -32.76
N SER A 467 1.78 19.62 -33.60
CA SER A 467 2.03 18.17 -33.65
C SER A 467 2.90 17.65 -32.49
N GLY A 468 3.50 18.56 -31.70
CA GLY A 468 4.34 18.22 -30.56
C GLY A 468 3.55 17.90 -29.28
N LYS A 469 4.04 16.96 -28.47
CA LYS A 469 3.38 16.58 -27.20
C LYS A 469 3.34 17.70 -26.16
N GLN A 470 4.39 18.51 -26.10
CA GLN A 470 4.60 19.53 -25.05
C GLN A 470 5.04 20.89 -25.61
N VAL A 471 5.35 20.95 -26.89
CA VAL A 471 5.97 22.10 -27.56
C VAL A 471 5.13 22.47 -28.78
N VAL A 472 4.98 23.77 -29.00
CA VAL A 472 4.35 24.35 -30.19
C VAL A 472 5.40 25.19 -30.88
N HIS A 473 5.62 24.94 -32.16
CA HIS A 473 6.52 25.73 -32.99
C HIS A 473 5.70 26.67 -33.88
N VAL A 474 6.15 27.91 -34.00
CA VAL A 474 5.54 28.92 -34.86
C VAL A 474 6.56 29.31 -35.91
N TYR A 475 6.22 29.15 -37.18
CA TYR A 475 7.08 29.44 -38.31
C TYR A 475 6.57 30.69 -39.04
N LEU A 476 7.49 31.52 -39.53
CA LEU A 476 7.16 32.57 -40.50
C LEU A 476 7.06 31.95 -41.90
N ASP A 477 6.32 32.60 -42.78
CA ASP A 477 6.14 32.12 -44.16
C ASP A 477 7.50 31.99 -44.87
N GLY A 478 7.74 30.83 -45.50
CA GLY A 478 9.00 30.52 -46.17
C GLY A 478 10.20 30.17 -45.28
N SER A 479 10.09 30.17 -43.94
CA SER A 479 11.19 29.79 -43.03
C SER A 479 11.10 28.32 -42.57
N GLU A 480 12.21 27.59 -42.66
CA GLU A 480 12.35 26.25 -42.07
C GLU A 480 12.64 26.27 -40.56
N SER A 481 13.14 27.39 -40.04
CA SER A 481 13.44 27.55 -38.61
C SER A 481 12.28 28.21 -37.86
N PRO A 482 11.99 27.79 -36.61
CA PRO A 482 10.91 28.35 -35.83
C PRO A 482 11.21 29.79 -35.41
N TRP A 483 10.26 30.68 -35.63
CA TRP A 483 10.29 32.06 -35.14
C TRP A 483 10.01 32.13 -33.65
N VAL A 484 9.08 31.30 -33.17
CA VAL A 484 8.74 31.16 -31.76
C VAL A 484 8.60 29.70 -31.40
N THR A 485 9.12 29.31 -30.24
CA THR A 485 8.87 28.01 -29.63
C THR A 485 8.24 28.20 -28.26
N ILE A 486 7.10 27.52 -28.03
CA ILE A 486 6.30 27.65 -26.81
C ILE A 486 6.21 26.27 -26.14
N GLN A 487 6.69 26.14 -24.90
CA GLN A 487 6.54 24.92 -24.11
C GLN A 487 5.32 25.03 -23.21
N THR A 488 4.27 24.26 -23.52
CA THR A 488 2.93 24.46 -22.96
C THR A 488 2.59 23.53 -21.79
N LYS A 489 3.40 22.49 -21.54
CA LYS A 489 3.10 21.44 -20.53
C LYS A 489 4.07 21.43 -19.33
N ARG A 490 4.60 22.60 -18.98
CA ARG A 490 5.40 22.83 -17.76
C ARG A 490 4.51 23.30 -16.61
N ARG A 491 4.85 22.89 -15.39
CA ARG A 491 4.01 23.11 -14.20
C ARG A 491 4.03 24.57 -13.69
N SER A 492 5.19 25.19 -13.74
CA SER A 492 5.45 26.48 -13.10
C SER A 492 5.11 27.68 -13.96
N ALA A 493 5.21 27.56 -15.29
CA ALA A 493 4.98 28.64 -16.26
C ALA A 493 4.94 28.08 -17.69
N VAL A 494 4.52 28.91 -18.64
CA VAL A 494 4.74 28.73 -20.09
C VAL A 494 6.11 29.28 -20.45
N ASP A 495 7.00 28.43 -20.95
CA ASP A 495 8.32 28.89 -21.44
C ASP A 495 8.18 29.30 -22.90
N VAL A 496 8.57 30.54 -23.21
CA VAL A 496 8.54 31.08 -24.57
C VAL A 496 9.96 31.38 -25.02
N SER A 497 10.27 31.03 -26.25
CA SER A 497 11.56 31.29 -26.89
C SER A 497 11.35 31.96 -28.24
N PHE A 498 11.88 33.17 -28.41
CA PHE A 498 11.90 33.91 -29.67
C PHE A 498 13.27 33.80 -30.31
N PHE A 499 13.30 33.57 -31.62
CA PHE A 499 14.53 33.51 -32.40
C PHE A 499 14.61 34.73 -33.31
N GLY A 500 15.82 35.28 -33.46
CA GLY A 500 16.08 36.44 -34.33
C GLY A 500 17.57 36.69 -34.53
N PRO A 501 17.94 37.66 -35.39
CA PRO A 501 19.33 37.94 -35.71
C PRO A 501 20.13 38.49 -34.52
N ALA A 502 21.41 38.11 -34.44
CA ALA A 502 22.29 38.45 -33.32
C ALA A 502 22.49 39.97 -33.13
N GLY A 503 22.61 40.43 -31.88
CA GLY A 503 22.85 41.83 -31.52
C GLY A 503 21.61 42.73 -31.51
N ARG A 504 20.41 42.18 -31.76
CA ARG A 504 19.14 42.94 -31.75
C ARG A 504 18.43 42.91 -30.39
N PHE A 505 18.78 41.97 -29.52
CA PHE A 505 18.15 41.82 -28.23
C PHE A 505 18.94 42.54 -27.14
N ALA A 506 18.56 43.78 -26.84
CA ALA A 506 19.11 44.51 -25.70
C ALA A 506 18.41 44.08 -24.39
N LEU A 507 19.18 43.79 -23.34
CA LEU A 507 18.69 43.43 -22.00
C LEU A 507 17.60 44.40 -21.47
N GLY A 508 17.74 45.71 -21.75
CA GLY A 508 16.76 46.72 -21.36
C GLY A 508 15.39 46.59 -22.05
N LYS A 509 15.34 46.02 -23.26
CA LYS A 509 14.08 45.83 -24.01
C LYS A 509 13.29 44.60 -23.56
N ILE A 510 13.98 43.60 -23.01
CA ILE A 510 13.37 42.36 -22.53
C ILE A 510 13.06 42.40 -21.03
N ALA A 511 13.49 43.45 -20.31
CA ALA A 511 13.33 43.62 -18.88
C ALA A 511 11.86 43.76 -18.41
N SER A 512 10.91 43.94 -19.32
CA SER A 512 9.47 43.91 -19.03
C SER A 512 8.78 42.60 -19.45
N LEU A 513 9.47 41.66 -20.12
CA LEU A 513 8.87 40.46 -20.69
C LEU A 513 8.89 39.29 -19.70
N GLY A 514 7.76 38.98 -19.05
CA GLY A 514 7.63 37.79 -18.18
C GLY A 514 8.67 37.73 -17.05
N ARG A 515 9.14 36.54 -16.67
CA ARG A 515 10.23 36.33 -15.71
C ARG A 515 11.31 35.38 -16.24
N ASP A 516 12.41 35.24 -15.50
CA ASP A 516 13.55 34.34 -15.83
C ASP A 516 14.04 34.53 -17.27
N ARG A 517 14.48 35.76 -17.60
CA ARG A 517 14.86 36.17 -18.96
C ARG A 517 16.31 35.84 -19.25
N GLU A 518 16.56 35.16 -20.35
CA GLU A 518 17.88 34.76 -20.81
C GLU A 518 18.01 35.09 -22.29
N ILE A 519 19.20 35.58 -22.69
CA ILE A 519 19.59 35.70 -24.09
C ILE A 519 20.69 34.67 -24.33
N LEU A 520 20.45 33.77 -25.29
CA LEU A 520 21.36 32.70 -25.65
C LEU A 520 21.78 32.90 -27.10
N SER A 521 23.08 32.88 -27.39
CA SER A 521 23.56 32.81 -28.77
C SER A 521 23.41 31.37 -29.26
N VAL A 522 22.57 31.16 -30.27
CA VAL A 522 22.33 29.85 -30.89
C VAL A 522 23.33 29.60 -32.02
N SER A 523 23.69 30.65 -32.76
CA SER A 523 24.76 30.66 -33.75
C SER A 523 25.38 32.07 -33.85
N ALA A 524 26.43 32.24 -34.67
CA ALA A 524 27.06 33.53 -34.90
C ALA A 524 26.08 34.61 -35.44
N GLU A 525 24.98 34.17 -36.07
CA GLU A 525 24.00 35.06 -36.71
C GLU A 525 22.64 35.06 -36.01
N VAL A 526 22.38 34.14 -35.08
CA VAL A 526 21.06 33.95 -34.45
C VAL A 526 21.16 33.91 -32.92
N GLU A 527 20.34 34.75 -32.28
CA GLU A 527 20.11 34.75 -30.84
C GLU A 527 18.70 34.22 -30.52
N GLN A 528 18.59 33.61 -29.34
CA GLN A 528 17.34 33.17 -28.73
C GLN A 528 17.11 33.97 -27.46
N ILE A 529 15.95 34.63 -27.36
CA ILE A 529 15.46 35.14 -26.08
C ILE A 529 14.54 34.08 -25.49
N ARG A 530 14.80 33.69 -24.25
CA ARG A 530 13.91 32.85 -23.45
C ARG A 530 13.36 33.64 -22.27
N PHE A 531 12.08 33.47 -21.99
CA PHE A 531 11.45 33.95 -20.76
C PHE A 531 10.24 33.07 -20.40
N ARG A 532 9.70 33.26 -19.21
CA ARG A 532 8.58 32.48 -18.66
C ARG A 532 7.37 33.36 -18.39
N LEU A 533 6.18 32.82 -18.65
CA LEU A 533 4.89 33.47 -18.42
C LEU A 533 4.02 32.60 -17.49
N ASP A 534 3.61 33.13 -16.36
CA ASP A 534 2.73 32.47 -15.39
C ASP A 534 1.48 33.27 -15.00
N GLU A 535 1.46 34.58 -15.27
CA GLU A 535 0.34 35.45 -14.93
C GLU A 535 -0.24 36.16 -16.15
N MET A 536 -1.56 36.40 -16.14
CA MET A 536 -2.24 37.13 -17.21
C MET A 536 -1.74 38.57 -17.39
N ALA A 537 -1.33 39.23 -16.31
CA ALA A 537 -0.78 40.58 -16.34
C ALA A 537 0.45 40.70 -17.25
N GLN A 538 1.29 39.65 -17.32
CA GLN A 538 2.51 39.63 -18.12
C GLN A 538 2.22 39.62 -19.63
N VAL A 539 1.13 38.98 -20.05
CA VAL A 539 0.71 38.90 -21.46
C VAL A 539 -0.19 40.08 -21.84
N ALA A 540 -0.87 40.68 -20.87
CA ALA A 540 -1.68 41.88 -21.05
C ALA A 540 -0.86 43.19 -21.10
N ASP A 541 0.42 43.15 -20.74
CA ASP A 541 1.30 44.33 -20.76
C ASP A 541 1.44 44.92 -22.18
N ALA A 542 1.21 46.22 -22.31
CA ALA A 542 1.39 46.96 -23.55
C ALA A 542 2.83 46.90 -24.08
N ALA A 543 3.82 46.71 -23.20
CA ALA A 543 5.21 46.49 -23.60
C ALA A 543 5.38 45.14 -24.33
N PHE A 544 4.68 44.10 -23.89
CA PHE A 544 4.70 42.77 -24.51
C PHE A 544 4.14 42.82 -25.94
N ALA A 545 2.96 43.43 -26.13
CA ALA A 545 2.36 43.61 -27.45
C ALA A 545 3.17 44.52 -28.39
N ARG A 546 3.97 45.45 -27.84
CA ARG A 546 4.91 46.27 -28.62
C ARG A 546 6.11 45.46 -29.08
N PHE A 547 6.71 44.68 -28.17
CA PHE A 547 7.80 43.77 -28.47
C PHE A 547 7.43 42.79 -29.60
N LEU A 548 6.27 42.14 -29.52
CA LEU A 548 5.82 41.21 -30.57
C LEU A 548 5.71 41.87 -31.95
N ARG A 549 5.19 43.10 -32.03
CA ARG A 549 5.08 43.83 -33.30
C ARG A 549 6.43 44.28 -33.87
N GLU A 550 7.35 44.68 -33.00
CA GLU A 550 8.72 45.04 -33.41
C GLU A 550 9.52 43.82 -33.86
N HIS A 551 9.34 42.68 -33.20
CA HIS A 551 10.01 41.42 -33.52
C HIS A 551 9.42 40.73 -34.76
N ALA A 552 8.12 40.91 -34.99
CA ALA A 552 7.43 40.40 -36.17
C ALA A 552 7.86 41.05 -37.48
N ARG A 553 8.13 42.36 -37.49
CA ARG A 553 8.48 43.11 -38.72
C ARG A 553 9.91 42.88 -39.23
N GLN A 554 10.66 42.02 -38.54
CA GLN A 554 12.04 41.63 -38.84
C GLN A 554 12.02 40.32 -39.61
#